data_AF-A0A5J6N557-F1
#
_entry.id   AF-A0A5J6N557-F1
#
_cell.length_a   1.000
_cell.length_b   1.000
_cell.length_c   1.000
_cell.angle_alpha   90.00
_cell.angle_beta   90.00
_cell.angle_gamma   90.00
#
_symmetry.space_group_name_H-M   'P 1'
#
loop_
_entity.id
_entity.type
_entity.pdbx_description
1 polymer ?
#
loop_
_entity_poly.entity_id
_entity_poly.type
_entity_poly.pdbx_seq_one_letter_code
_entity_poly.pdbx_strand_id
1 'polypeptide(L)'
;MRAPMRVLAGLLLGLAALAPGAVRADDTTATPRYTEWQSSGTSKDLQAFVAKLKAMVDEADKAKAADPVFIQDLRDLIASASATTTTTPAALPTVRLFYDNFSDGNFTSNPVWKVTAGQWSVDILGSNTGMKSTIIPPGQTSSQNVKLNDVLGAILQPQTSQGTTGATYASIYTAVKITNVFKLSLQLLSKEKFGRLDIGPYQGSAGNTAYRVTYFPNGNPGLALQRVTPQGQTTLASYNQVLPLEGDKLHLIELLRDGAGTMTVSVDGKALVTAKDTTITKPFDGLLMINSGGRYVIRSVQIDGTN
;
A
#
# COMPACT_ATOMS: atom_id res chain seq x y z
N MET A 1 36.21 -62.14 19.78
CA MET A 1 37.55 -61.51 19.72
C MET A 1 37.38 -60.03 20.07
N ARG A 2 38.36 -59.39 20.75
CA ARG A 2 38.37 -57.98 21.23
C ARG A 2 37.51 -57.64 22.48
N ALA A 3 38.19 -57.83 23.62
CA ALA A 3 38.26 -57.04 24.86
C ALA A 3 37.34 -55.83 25.14
N PRO A 4 36.90 -55.64 26.40
CA PRO A 4 36.47 -54.36 26.95
C PRO A 4 37.64 -53.57 27.58
N MET A 5 37.51 -52.24 27.68
CA MET A 5 38.44 -51.40 28.45
C MET A 5 37.66 -50.48 29.40
N ARG A 6 38.05 -50.51 30.68
CA ARG A 6 37.58 -49.61 31.75
C ARG A 6 38.41 -48.32 31.77
N VAL A 7 37.87 -47.27 32.40
CA VAL A 7 38.50 -46.33 33.36
C VAL A 7 37.34 -45.44 33.88
N LEU A 8 36.98 -45.45 35.17
CA LEU A 8 37.58 -44.71 36.32
C LEU A 8 37.58 -43.17 36.12
N ALA A 9 37.34 -42.31 37.11
CA ALA A 9 36.95 -42.48 38.52
C ALA A 9 36.48 -41.14 39.11
N GLY A 10 35.94 -41.18 40.34
CA GLY A 10 35.95 -40.04 41.27
C GLY A 10 34.68 -39.19 41.31
N LEU A 11 34.24 -38.69 42.47
CA LEU A 11 34.63 -39.02 43.85
C LEU A 11 33.43 -38.69 44.78
N LEU A 12 33.24 -39.43 45.87
CA LEU A 12 32.25 -39.10 46.90
C LEU A 12 32.71 -37.92 47.77
N LEU A 13 31.74 -37.16 48.29
CA LEU A 13 31.57 -36.69 49.69
C LEU A 13 30.72 -35.39 49.68
N GLY A 14 29.71 -35.17 50.52
CA GLY A 14 29.07 -36.05 51.51
C GLY A 14 28.57 -35.28 52.74
N LEU A 15 27.30 -35.49 53.14
CA LEU A 15 26.68 -35.08 54.42
C LEU A 15 26.59 -33.55 54.67
N ALA A 16 25.73 -32.99 55.54
CA ALA A 16 24.52 -33.41 56.25
C ALA A 16 23.88 -32.13 56.87
N ALA A 17 22.63 -32.05 57.32
CA ALA A 17 21.35 -32.76 57.09
C ALA A 17 20.25 -31.99 57.89
N LEU A 18 18.95 -32.26 57.69
CA LEU A 18 17.83 -32.20 58.67
C LEU A 18 16.46 -32.31 57.96
N ALA A 19 15.52 -33.02 58.56
CA ALA A 19 14.15 -33.31 58.05
C ALA A 19 13.09 -32.55 58.90
N PRO A 20 11.76 -32.82 58.84
CA PRO A 20 10.94 -33.54 57.84
C PRO A 20 9.71 -32.73 57.36
N GLY A 21 8.98 -33.22 56.34
CA GLY A 21 7.68 -32.64 55.94
C GLY A 21 7.06 -33.36 54.75
N ALA A 22 5.75 -33.66 54.80
CA ALA A 22 5.06 -34.50 53.82
C ALA A 22 4.25 -33.69 52.78
N VAL A 23 3.91 -34.36 51.66
CA VAL A 23 2.57 -34.51 51.05
C VAL A 23 2.69 -34.69 49.51
N ARG A 24 1.87 -35.59 48.95
CA ARG A 24 1.79 -35.89 47.51
C ARG A 24 0.84 -34.92 46.80
N ALA A 25 1.11 -34.66 45.52
CA ALA A 25 0.06 -34.46 44.51
C ALA A 25 0.55 -34.94 43.15
N ASP A 26 -0.21 -35.81 42.49
CA ASP A 26 -0.15 -35.97 41.03
C ASP A 26 -0.82 -34.75 40.41
N ASP A 27 -0.32 -34.26 39.27
CA ASP A 27 -1.16 -33.47 38.36
C ASP A 27 -0.80 -33.74 36.90
N THR A 28 -1.79 -34.23 36.17
CA THR A 28 -1.76 -34.43 34.72
C THR A 28 -2.21 -33.15 34.01
N THR A 29 -1.37 -32.53 33.19
CA THR A 29 -1.87 -31.70 32.06
C THR A 29 -0.80 -31.42 31.00
N ALA A 30 -1.12 -31.74 29.75
CA ALA A 30 -0.44 -31.20 28.57
C ALA A 30 -1.44 -31.03 27.41
N THR A 31 -2.44 -30.18 27.60
CA THR A 31 -3.37 -29.77 26.55
C THR A 31 -2.73 -28.72 25.61
N PRO A 32 -3.00 -28.77 24.29
CA PRO A 32 -2.45 -27.82 23.33
C PRO A 32 -3.02 -26.41 23.58
N ARG A 33 -2.14 -25.41 23.67
CA ARG A 33 -2.46 -24.05 24.15
C ARG A 33 -2.85 -23.03 23.07
N TYR A 34 -3.10 -23.47 21.84
CA TYR A 34 -3.57 -22.60 20.75
C TYR A 34 -4.76 -23.23 20.04
N THR A 35 -5.95 -22.71 20.36
CA THR A 35 -7.15 -22.93 19.56
C THR A 35 -7.12 -21.96 18.38
N GLU A 36 -7.45 -22.44 17.20
CA GLU A 36 -7.61 -21.66 15.98
C GLU A 36 -8.69 -20.56 16.18
N TRP A 37 -8.43 -19.33 15.72
CA TRP A 37 -9.35 -18.20 15.94
C TRP A 37 -10.58 -18.30 15.05
N GLN A 38 -11.64 -18.95 15.55
CA GLN A 38 -12.94 -19.03 14.89
C GLN A 38 -13.77 -17.76 15.17
N SER A 39 -13.69 -16.76 14.29
CA SER A 39 -14.57 -15.59 14.34
C SER A 39 -15.93 -15.87 13.69
N SER A 40 -16.82 -16.52 14.43
CA SER A 40 -18.23 -16.72 14.06
C SER A 40 -19.18 -15.61 14.57
N GLY A 41 -18.63 -14.50 15.08
CA GLY A 41 -19.38 -13.35 15.57
C GLY A 41 -19.94 -12.48 14.44
N THR A 42 -21.16 -11.97 14.64
CA THR A 42 -21.81 -11.02 13.73
C THR A 42 -21.06 -9.67 13.75
N SER A 43 -21.21 -8.86 12.70
CA SER A 43 -20.63 -7.50 12.66
C SER A 43 -21.02 -6.61 13.85
N LYS A 44 -22.16 -6.90 14.49
CA LYS A 44 -22.65 -6.24 15.71
C LYS A 44 -21.83 -6.60 16.96
N ASP A 45 -21.32 -7.82 17.06
CA ASP A 45 -20.54 -8.30 18.21
C ASP A 45 -19.14 -7.70 18.18
N LEU A 46 -18.55 -7.60 16.97
CA LEU A 46 -17.31 -6.88 16.75
C LEU A 46 -17.45 -5.38 17.07
N GLN A 47 -18.56 -4.73 16.69
CA GLN A 47 -18.85 -3.34 17.08
C GLN A 47 -18.93 -3.17 18.59
N ALA A 48 -19.61 -4.08 19.30
CA ALA A 48 -19.70 -4.02 20.76
C ALA A 48 -18.32 -4.19 21.43
N PHE A 49 -17.47 -5.08 20.91
CA PHE A 49 -16.09 -5.24 21.36
C PHE A 49 -15.24 -3.99 21.11
N VAL A 50 -15.27 -3.44 19.90
CA VAL A 50 -14.52 -2.24 19.50
C VAL A 50 -14.97 -1.01 20.31
N ALA A 51 -16.27 -0.85 20.55
CA ALA A 51 -16.80 0.21 21.41
C ALA A 51 -16.34 0.07 22.87
N LYS A 52 -16.32 -1.16 23.41
CA LYS A 52 -15.80 -1.44 24.76
C LYS A 52 -14.30 -1.16 24.85
N LEU A 53 -13.53 -1.53 23.84
CA LEU A 53 -12.09 -1.25 23.77
C LEU A 53 -11.82 0.26 23.71
N LYS A 54 -12.60 1.01 22.91
CA LYS A 54 -12.54 2.48 22.89
C LYS A 54 -12.80 3.09 24.26
N ALA A 55 -13.84 2.64 24.97
CA ALA A 55 -14.15 3.13 26.31
C ALA A 55 -13.00 2.91 27.31
N MET A 56 -12.36 1.72 27.28
CA MET A 56 -11.20 1.43 28.15
C MET A 56 -9.98 2.30 27.81
N VAL A 57 -9.74 2.62 26.53
CA VAL A 57 -8.66 3.53 26.12
C VAL A 57 -8.96 4.97 26.54
N ASP A 58 -10.21 5.44 26.39
CA ASP A 58 -10.64 6.76 26.87
C ASP A 58 -10.54 6.89 28.40
N GLU A 59 -10.79 5.80 29.15
CA GLU A 59 -10.62 5.75 30.60
C GLU A 59 -9.14 5.75 31.02
N ALA A 60 -8.29 4.96 30.33
CA ALA A 60 -6.84 4.92 30.59
C ALA A 60 -6.15 6.26 30.31
N ASP A 61 -6.56 6.95 29.24
CA ASP A 61 -6.11 8.31 28.89
C ASP A 61 -6.52 9.33 29.97
N LYS A 62 -7.81 9.34 30.34
CA LYS A 62 -8.35 10.20 31.41
C LYS A 62 -7.65 9.98 32.76
N ALA A 63 -7.32 8.74 33.08
CA ALA A 63 -6.61 8.36 34.30
C ALA A 63 -5.08 8.61 34.23
N LYS A 64 -4.54 8.93 33.05
CA LYS A 64 -3.09 8.95 32.74
C LYS A 64 -2.39 7.64 33.15
N ALA A 65 -3.10 6.52 33.00
CA ALA A 65 -2.65 5.20 33.44
C ALA A 65 -1.72 4.49 32.44
N ALA A 66 -1.49 5.09 31.27
CA ALA A 66 -0.63 4.58 30.21
C ALA A 66 0.10 5.73 29.49
N ASP A 67 1.12 5.37 28.69
CA ASP A 67 1.88 6.33 27.90
C ASP A 67 1.02 7.00 26.80
N PRO A 68 1.11 8.33 26.58
CA PRO A 68 0.32 9.03 25.57
C PRO A 68 0.51 8.52 24.13
N VAL A 69 1.70 8.04 23.77
CA VAL A 69 1.98 7.47 22.43
C VAL A 69 1.27 6.13 22.29
N PHE A 70 1.34 5.27 23.32
CA PHE A 70 0.64 3.99 23.34
C PHE A 70 -0.89 4.16 23.27
N ILE A 71 -1.44 5.18 23.93
CA ILE A 71 -2.85 5.56 23.80
C ILE A 71 -3.17 5.97 22.35
N GLN A 72 -2.31 6.74 21.68
CA GLN A 72 -2.52 7.12 20.28
C GLN A 72 -2.46 5.92 19.33
N ASP A 73 -1.48 5.02 19.48
CA ASP A 73 -1.37 3.80 18.69
C ASP A 73 -2.62 2.90 18.84
N LEU A 74 -3.15 2.79 20.07
CA LEU A 74 -4.41 2.09 20.32
C LEU A 74 -5.62 2.80 19.69
N ARG A 75 -5.67 4.13 19.70
CA ARG A 75 -6.72 4.91 19.03
C ARG A 75 -6.71 4.67 17.51
N ASP A 76 -5.53 4.65 16.89
CA ASP A 76 -5.36 4.41 15.46
C ASP A 76 -5.74 2.95 15.09
N LEU A 77 -5.37 1.98 15.93
CA LEU A 77 -5.78 0.58 15.77
C LEU A 77 -7.30 0.39 15.91
N ILE A 78 -7.92 1.05 16.90
CA ILE A 78 -9.38 1.05 17.09
C ILE A 78 -10.08 1.73 15.90
N ALA A 79 -9.53 2.81 15.36
CA ALA A 79 -10.08 3.50 14.20
C ALA A 79 -10.06 2.61 12.94
N SER A 80 -8.96 1.88 12.69
CA SER A 80 -8.87 0.95 11.56
C SER A 80 -9.85 -0.24 11.71
N ALA A 81 -10.00 -0.78 12.91
CA ALA A 81 -11.02 -1.81 13.20
C ALA A 81 -12.46 -1.28 13.06
N SER A 82 -12.73 -0.05 13.53
CA SER A 82 -14.04 0.60 13.45
C SER A 82 -14.46 0.88 12.00
N ALA A 83 -13.52 1.32 11.16
CA ALA A 83 -13.76 1.59 9.74
C ALA A 83 -14.33 0.37 8.97
N THR A 84 -14.09 -0.85 9.49
CA THR A 84 -14.57 -2.10 8.90
C THR A 84 -16.04 -2.42 9.26
N THR A 85 -16.69 -1.68 10.18
CA THR A 85 -17.91 -2.17 10.85
C THR A 85 -19.15 -1.26 10.90
N THR A 86 -19.07 0.03 10.58
CA THR A 86 -20.27 0.91 10.61
C THR A 86 -21.19 0.77 9.39
N THR A 87 -22.44 0.31 9.63
CA THR A 87 -23.65 0.44 8.79
C THR A 87 -23.57 -0.08 7.34
N THR A 88 -23.94 -1.36 7.16
CA THR A 88 -23.66 -2.17 5.94
C THR A 88 -22.14 -2.37 5.79
N PRO A 89 -21.62 -3.56 5.46
CA PRO A 89 -20.22 -3.65 5.07
C PRO A 89 -20.02 -2.72 3.88
N ALA A 90 -19.27 -1.63 4.06
CA ALA A 90 -18.88 -0.77 2.96
C ALA A 90 -18.15 -1.69 1.97
N ALA A 91 -18.76 -1.93 0.81
CA ALA A 91 -18.38 -3.06 -0.04
C ALA A 91 -16.87 -3.03 -0.25
N LEU A 92 -16.19 -4.10 0.17
CA LEU A 92 -14.76 -4.20 0.02
C LEU A 92 -14.44 -4.84 -1.33
N PRO A 93 -13.41 -4.34 -2.03
CA PRO A 93 -12.95 -4.94 -3.27
C PRO A 93 -12.26 -6.27 -2.99
N THR A 94 -12.89 -7.38 -3.37
CA THR A 94 -12.43 -8.76 -3.11
C THR A 94 -12.15 -9.56 -4.39
N VAL A 95 -12.58 -9.04 -5.54
CA VAL A 95 -12.45 -9.70 -6.85
C VAL A 95 -11.28 -9.10 -7.60
N ARG A 96 -10.24 -9.89 -7.90
CA ARG A 96 -9.11 -9.42 -8.69
C ARG A 96 -9.54 -9.16 -10.14
N LEU A 97 -9.60 -7.90 -10.54
CA LEU A 97 -9.95 -7.45 -11.89
C LEU A 97 -8.72 -7.31 -12.79
N PHE A 98 -7.55 -7.03 -12.20
CA PHE A 98 -6.29 -6.85 -12.91
C PHE A 98 -5.11 -7.34 -12.05
N TYR A 99 -4.12 -7.95 -12.69
CA TYR A 99 -2.81 -8.17 -12.10
C TYR A 99 -1.74 -8.19 -13.19
N ASP A 100 -0.65 -7.48 -12.94
CA ASP A 100 0.59 -7.54 -13.70
C ASP A 100 1.79 -7.46 -12.75
N ASN A 101 2.85 -8.19 -13.07
CA ASN A 101 4.14 -8.16 -12.36
C ASN A 101 5.35 -8.06 -13.32
N PHE A 102 5.09 -7.94 -14.63
CA PHE A 102 6.08 -7.79 -15.69
C PHE A 102 7.17 -8.89 -15.71
N SER A 103 6.88 -10.06 -15.11
CA SER A 103 7.85 -11.16 -15.00
C SER A 103 8.11 -11.88 -16.34
N ASP A 104 7.27 -11.66 -17.34
CA ASP A 104 7.42 -12.12 -18.72
C ASP A 104 8.35 -11.23 -19.57
N GLY A 105 8.74 -10.06 -19.05
CA GLY A 105 9.54 -9.08 -19.78
C GLY A 105 8.77 -8.23 -20.80
N ASN A 106 7.43 -8.27 -20.83
CA ASN A 106 6.67 -7.61 -21.90
C ASN A 106 5.33 -6.99 -21.48
N PHE A 107 5.33 -5.70 -21.14
CA PHE A 107 4.10 -4.94 -20.89
C PHE A 107 3.14 -4.85 -22.10
N THR A 108 3.54 -5.25 -23.32
CA THR A 108 2.64 -5.18 -24.50
C THR A 108 1.72 -6.39 -24.64
N SER A 109 1.85 -7.41 -23.79
CA SER A 109 1.03 -8.63 -23.82
C SER A 109 0.67 -9.12 -22.43
N ASN A 110 -0.58 -9.57 -22.23
CA ASN A 110 -1.01 -10.35 -21.07
C ASN A 110 -0.61 -9.81 -19.67
N PRO A 111 -1.05 -8.61 -19.28
CA PRO A 111 -2.02 -7.73 -19.95
C PRO A 111 -1.38 -6.72 -20.91
N VAL A 112 -2.21 -6.16 -21.81
CA VAL A 112 -1.73 -5.17 -22.79
C VAL A 112 -1.71 -3.77 -22.17
N TRP A 113 -0.53 -3.18 -22.09
CA TRP A 113 -0.32 -1.76 -21.85
C TRP A 113 0.00 -1.02 -23.15
N LYS A 114 -0.43 0.24 -23.24
CA LYS A 114 -0.26 1.11 -24.40
C LYS A 114 0.42 2.40 -23.97
N VAL A 115 1.60 2.65 -24.53
CA VAL A 115 2.34 3.91 -24.35
C VAL A 115 1.67 5.02 -25.15
N THR A 116 1.50 6.19 -24.54
CA THR A 116 1.01 7.41 -25.20
C THR A 116 2.04 8.53 -25.25
N ALA A 117 3.05 8.49 -24.38
CA ALA A 117 4.17 9.42 -24.40
C ALA A 117 5.43 8.84 -23.73
N GLY A 118 6.60 9.39 -24.08
CA GLY A 118 7.88 9.07 -23.47
C GLY A 118 8.33 7.63 -23.72
N GLN A 119 9.10 7.07 -22.79
CA GLN A 119 9.70 5.73 -22.89
C GLN A 119 9.35 4.85 -21.69
N TRP A 120 9.03 3.61 -22.01
CA TRP A 120 8.76 2.52 -21.08
C TRP A 120 9.47 1.26 -21.56
N SER A 121 10.05 0.49 -20.64
CA SER A 121 10.71 -0.79 -20.90
C SER A 121 10.48 -1.73 -19.73
N VAL A 122 10.54 -3.05 -19.94
CA VAL A 122 10.62 -4.01 -18.83
C VAL A 122 12.07 -4.43 -18.66
N ASP A 123 12.49 -4.61 -17.41
CA ASP A 123 13.71 -5.30 -17.03
C ASP A 123 13.32 -6.55 -16.24
N ILE A 124 13.99 -7.67 -16.49
CA ILE A 124 13.72 -8.92 -15.77
C ILE A 124 14.85 -9.30 -14.80
N LEU A 125 15.95 -8.54 -14.77
CA LEU A 125 17.16 -8.91 -14.03
C LEU A 125 17.50 -7.95 -12.87
N GLY A 126 18.01 -8.55 -11.78
CA GLY A 126 18.57 -7.82 -10.64
C GLY A 126 17.55 -7.08 -9.78
N SER A 127 18.01 -6.08 -9.03
CA SER A 127 17.16 -5.31 -8.12
C SER A 127 16.13 -4.44 -8.85
N ASN A 128 16.35 -4.11 -10.12
CA ASN A 128 15.52 -3.22 -10.93
C ASN A 128 14.51 -3.94 -11.86
N THR A 129 14.23 -5.23 -11.63
CA THR A 129 13.15 -5.97 -12.32
C THR A 129 11.81 -5.22 -12.25
N GLY A 130 11.02 -5.28 -13.32
CA GLY A 130 9.72 -4.61 -13.46
C GLY A 130 9.67 -3.62 -14.63
N MET A 131 8.52 -2.97 -14.79
CA MET A 131 8.32 -1.93 -15.80
C MET A 131 8.98 -0.61 -15.36
N LYS A 132 9.84 -0.06 -16.20
CA LYS A 132 10.69 1.10 -15.92
C LYS A 132 10.24 2.29 -16.75
N SER A 133 10.26 3.47 -16.11
CA SER A 133 10.19 4.76 -16.77
C SER A 133 11.31 5.66 -16.24
N THR A 134 11.83 6.57 -17.07
CA THR A 134 12.87 7.53 -16.67
C THR A 134 12.67 8.83 -17.43
N ILE A 135 12.46 9.92 -16.70
CA ILE A 135 12.37 11.29 -17.22
C ILE A 135 13.33 12.14 -16.40
N ILE A 136 14.43 12.59 -17.00
CA ILE A 136 15.44 13.43 -16.34
C ILE A 136 15.48 14.75 -17.12
N PRO A 137 14.81 15.82 -16.64
CA PRO A 137 14.79 17.10 -17.34
C PRO A 137 16.20 17.72 -17.38
N PRO A 138 16.61 18.34 -18.51
CA PRO A 138 17.89 19.04 -18.59
C PRO A 138 18.02 20.11 -17.50
N GLY A 139 19.13 20.08 -16.75
CA GLY A 139 19.42 21.04 -15.68
C GLY A 139 18.78 20.75 -14.31
N GLN A 140 17.97 19.69 -14.16
CA GLN A 140 17.42 19.34 -12.84
C GLN A 140 18.39 18.52 -11.98
N THR A 141 19.18 19.22 -11.16
CA THR A 141 19.60 18.71 -9.85
C THR A 141 18.63 19.24 -8.79
N SER A 142 17.66 18.42 -8.37
CA SER A 142 16.78 18.60 -7.20
C SER A 142 16.10 19.98 -7.02
N SER A 143 14.76 19.99 -7.13
CA SER A 143 13.84 21.13 -6.86
C SER A 143 13.49 22.03 -8.06
N GLN A 144 12.59 21.55 -8.94
CA GLN A 144 11.79 22.44 -9.79
C GLN A 144 10.38 21.89 -9.98
N ASN A 145 9.38 22.74 -9.69
CA ASN A 145 7.97 22.44 -9.89
C ASN A 145 7.62 22.45 -11.38
N VAL A 146 7.40 21.28 -11.99
CA VAL A 146 6.79 21.16 -13.31
C VAL A 146 5.32 21.57 -13.20
N LYS A 147 4.91 22.62 -13.91
CA LYS A 147 3.52 23.09 -13.92
C LYS A 147 2.66 22.13 -14.74
N LEU A 148 1.65 21.55 -14.10
CA LEU A 148 0.83 20.46 -14.65
C LEU A 148 0.02 20.83 -15.91
N ASN A 149 -0.30 22.12 -16.09
CA ASN A 149 -1.17 22.59 -17.17
C ASN A 149 -0.56 22.39 -18.57
N ASP A 150 0.76 22.43 -18.69
CA ASP A 150 1.46 22.22 -19.98
C ASP A 150 1.48 20.73 -20.40
N VAL A 151 1.30 19.83 -19.43
CA VAL A 151 1.40 18.37 -19.64
C VAL A 151 0.07 17.79 -20.12
N LEU A 152 -1.08 18.21 -19.56
CA LEU A 152 -2.39 17.68 -19.98
C LEU A 152 -2.80 18.12 -21.39
N GLY A 153 -2.36 19.29 -21.86
CA GLY A 153 -2.60 19.71 -23.26
C GLY A 153 -1.86 18.83 -24.28
N ALA A 154 -0.66 18.37 -23.94
CA ALA A 154 0.15 17.49 -24.77
C ALA A 154 -0.29 16.02 -24.71
N ILE A 155 -0.84 15.56 -23.58
CA ILE A 155 -1.36 14.18 -23.40
C ILE A 155 -2.51 13.85 -24.38
N LEU A 156 -3.19 14.85 -24.93
CA LEU A 156 -4.39 14.69 -25.77
C LEU A 156 -4.10 14.58 -27.28
N GLN A 157 -2.82 14.55 -27.69
CA GLN A 157 -2.43 14.24 -29.07
C GLN A 157 -1.74 12.87 -29.09
N PRO A 158 -2.14 11.92 -29.94
CA PRO A 158 -1.48 10.62 -30.02
C PRO A 158 -0.10 10.78 -30.67
N GLN A 159 0.93 11.03 -29.87
CA GLN A 159 2.31 10.81 -30.29
C GLN A 159 2.58 9.31 -30.37
N THR A 160 2.32 8.73 -31.54
CA THR A 160 2.57 7.32 -31.89
C THR A 160 4.06 6.96 -31.98
N SER A 161 4.94 7.79 -31.43
CA SER A 161 6.40 7.68 -31.57
C SER A 161 7.03 7.28 -30.24
N GLN A 162 7.33 5.99 -30.11
CA GLN A 162 8.24 5.47 -29.08
C GLN A 162 9.68 5.92 -29.41
N GLY A 163 9.98 7.20 -29.21
CA GLY A 163 11.32 7.75 -29.38
C GLY A 163 11.38 9.26 -29.44
N THR A 164 11.63 9.92 -28.30
CA THR A 164 12.22 11.26 -28.25
C THR A 164 13.16 11.40 -27.05
N THR A 165 14.45 11.55 -27.34
CA THR A 165 15.45 12.00 -26.38
C THR A 165 15.17 13.48 -26.08
N GLY A 166 14.29 13.74 -25.10
CA GLY A 166 13.77 15.08 -24.82
C GLY A 166 12.30 15.14 -24.35
N ALA A 167 11.60 14.01 -24.23
CA ALA A 167 10.26 13.98 -23.66
C ALA A 167 10.23 14.56 -22.22
N THR A 168 9.33 15.52 -21.97
CA THR A 168 9.14 16.15 -20.66
C THR A 168 8.34 15.28 -19.68
N TYR A 169 7.69 14.23 -20.17
CA TYR A 169 6.96 13.23 -19.41
C TYR A 169 6.86 11.91 -20.19
N ALA A 170 6.52 10.83 -19.51
CA ALA A 170 6.13 9.54 -20.07
C ALA A 170 4.73 9.15 -19.57
N SER A 171 3.92 8.54 -20.42
CA SER A 171 2.54 8.16 -20.11
C SER A 171 2.22 6.79 -20.71
N ILE A 172 1.55 5.95 -19.93
CA ILE A 172 1.13 4.59 -20.30
C ILE A 172 -0.23 4.28 -19.66
N TYR A 173 -1.06 3.52 -20.36
CA TYR A 173 -2.34 3.06 -19.84
C TYR A 173 -2.59 1.59 -20.16
N THR A 174 -3.48 0.96 -19.39
CA THR A 174 -4.05 -0.34 -19.72
C THR A 174 -5.57 -0.28 -19.60
N ALA A 175 -6.27 -0.91 -20.54
CA ALA A 175 -7.73 -0.91 -20.60
C ALA A 175 -8.27 -2.09 -19.79
N VAL A 176 -8.97 -1.78 -18.70
CA VAL A 176 -9.59 -2.76 -17.80
C VAL A 176 -10.81 -2.13 -17.15
N LYS A 177 -11.91 -2.87 -17.06
CA LYS A 177 -13.12 -2.39 -16.39
C LYS A 177 -12.92 -2.50 -14.90
N ILE A 178 -12.91 -1.36 -14.21
CA ILE A 178 -12.72 -1.28 -12.76
C ILE A 178 -14.04 -0.79 -12.15
N THR A 179 -14.55 -1.52 -11.17
CA THR A 179 -15.78 -1.15 -10.45
C THR A 179 -15.61 0.17 -9.68
N ASN A 180 -16.72 0.84 -9.37
CA ASN A 180 -16.67 2.12 -8.64
C ASN A 180 -16.15 1.94 -7.20
N VAL A 181 -16.31 0.73 -6.65
CA VAL A 181 -15.61 0.19 -5.47
C VAL A 181 -14.36 -0.55 -5.95
N PHE A 182 -13.17 -0.15 -5.50
CA PHE A 182 -11.92 -0.76 -5.96
C PHE A 182 -10.77 -0.58 -4.97
N LYS A 183 -9.75 -1.44 -5.08
CA LYS A 183 -8.43 -1.22 -4.49
C LYS A 183 -7.38 -1.36 -5.58
N LEU A 184 -6.64 -0.28 -5.82
CA LEU A 184 -5.43 -0.28 -6.63
C LEU A 184 -4.24 -0.46 -5.71
N SER A 185 -3.39 -1.45 -5.96
CA SER A 185 -2.14 -1.69 -5.23
C SER A 185 -0.96 -1.62 -6.21
N LEU A 186 0.01 -0.75 -5.92
CA LEU A 186 1.19 -0.47 -6.74
C LEU A 186 2.47 -0.75 -5.94
N GLN A 187 3.28 -1.70 -6.38
CA GLN A 187 4.63 -1.88 -5.83
C GLN A 187 5.66 -1.17 -6.70
N LEU A 188 6.48 -0.29 -6.12
CA LEU A 188 7.49 0.47 -6.85
C LEU A 188 8.82 0.69 -6.11
N LEU A 189 9.84 1.03 -6.90
CA LEU A 189 11.04 1.74 -6.48
C LEU A 189 10.98 3.17 -7.05
N SER A 190 11.26 4.18 -6.24
CA SER A 190 11.64 5.53 -6.71
C SER A 190 13.16 5.68 -6.57
N LYS A 191 13.84 6.38 -7.48
CA LYS A 191 15.31 6.58 -7.38
C LYS A 191 15.73 8.02 -7.09
N GLU A 192 15.04 9.02 -7.64
CA GLU A 192 15.43 10.42 -7.55
C GLU A 192 14.50 11.22 -6.63
N LYS A 193 15.09 12.16 -5.89
CA LYS A 193 14.43 13.11 -4.99
C LYS A 193 13.82 14.32 -5.74
N PHE A 194 13.35 14.10 -6.96
CA PHE A 194 12.63 15.10 -7.75
C PHE A 194 11.66 14.45 -8.73
N GLY A 195 10.73 15.25 -9.24
CA GLY A 195 9.79 14.84 -10.28
C GLY A 195 8.39 14.57 -9.76
N ARG A 196 7.67 13.66 -10.43
CA ARG A 196 6.26 13.37 -10.14
C ARG A 196 5.84 12.05 -10.77
N LEU A 197 5.15 11.21 -9.99
CA LEU A 197 4.43 10.04 -10.50
C LEU A 197 2.94 10.19 -10.23
N ASP A 198 2.12 10.16 -11.27
CA ASP A 198 0.66 10.03 -11.16
C ASP A 198 0.26 8.58 -11.49
N ILE A 199 -0.66 8.03 -10.69
CA ILE A 199 -1.35 6.78 -11.01
C ILE A 199 -2.82 6.86 -10.62
N GLY A 200 -3.71 6.31 -11.44
CA GLY A 200 -5.07 6.02 -11.00
C GLY A 200 -6.04 5.67 -12.12
N PRO A 201 -7.28 5.26 -11.75
CA PRO A 201 -8.27 4.81 -12.71
C PRO A 201 -8.90 5.98 -13.48
N TYR A 202 -9.20 5.76 -14.75
CA TYR A 202 -9.73 6.77 -15.66
C TYR A 202 -11.01 6.33 -16.37
N GLN A 203 -11.79 7.30 -16.85
CA GLN A 203 -12.96 7.14 -17.70
C GLN A 203 -12.80 7.92 -19.01
N GLY A 204 -13.47 7.43 -20.04
CA GLY A 204 -13.48 8.02 -21.37
C GLY A 204 -12.21 7.73 -22.17
N SER A 205 -12.29 7.89 -23.49
CA SER A 205 -11.20 7.65 -24.44
C SER A 205 -9.96 8.54 -24.23
N ALA A 206 -10.12 9.65 -23.51
CA ALA A 206 -9.07 10.64 -23.25
C ALA A 206 -8.57 10.67 -21.78
N GLY A 207 -9.11 9.82 -20.90
CA GLY A 207 -8.79 9.86 -19.46
C GLY A 207 -9.08 11.20 -18.77
N ASN A 208 -10.06 11.94 -19.29
CA ASN A 208 -10.44 13.28 -18.85
C ASN A 208 -11.30 13.31 -17.58
N THR A 209 -11.80 12.14 -17.15
CA THR A 209 -12.36 11.91 -15.81
C THR A 209 -11.53 10.84 -15.12
N ALA A 210 -10.97 11.12 -13.95
CA ALA A 210 -10.09 10.20 -13.23
C ALA A 210 -10.01 10.50 -11.74
N TYR A 211 -9.60 9.49 -10.95
CA TYR A 211 -8.91 9.74 -9.69
C TYR A 211 -7.42 9.49 -9.89
N ARG A 212 -6.56 10.25 -9.20
CA ARG A 212 -5.10 10.11 -9.27
C ARG A 212 -4.51 10.20 -7.87
N VAL A 213 -3.68 9.23 -7.51
CA VAL A 213 -2.66 9.39 -6.48
C VAL A 213 -1.44 10.02 -7.16
N THR A 214 -0.97 11.13 -6.62
CA THR A 214 0.23 11.81 -7.10
C THR A 214 1.30 11.77 -6.02
N TYR A 215 2.45 11.18 -6.35
CA TYR A 215 3.65 11.20 -5.53
C TYR A 215 4.61 12.31 -5.97
N PHE A 216 5.14 13.04 -5.01
CA PHE A 216 6.10 14.13 -5.19
C PHE A 216 7.39 13.81 -4.40
N PRO A 217 8.41 13.21 -5.04
CA PRO A 217 9.71 12.97 -4.43
C PRO A 217 10.30 14.25 -3.82
N ASN A 218 10.70 14.17 -2.55
CA ASN A 218 11.15 15.31 -1.72
C ASN A 218 10.22 16.55 -1.69
N GLY A 219 8.94 16.40 -2.08
CA GLY A 219 7.96 17.47 -2.16
C GLY A 219 7.24 17.75 -0.83
N ASN A 220 6.61 18.92 -0.71
CA ASN A 220 5.58 19.19 0.27
C ASN A 220 4.36 19.83 -0.44
N PRO A 221 3.22 19.13 -0.57
CA PRO A 221 2.95 17.79 -0.07
C PRO A 221 3.79 16.71 -0.76
N GLY A 222 4.14 15.64 -0.03
CA GLY A 222 4.82 14.47 -0.59
C GLY A 222 3.87 13.52 -1.33
N LEU A 223 2.56 13.57 -1.01
CA LEU A 223 1.53 12.77 -1.64
C LEU A 223 0.22 13.57 -1.73
N ALA A 224 -0.52 13.46 -2.83
CA ALA A 224 -1.86 14.02 -2.96
C ALA A 224 -2.84 13.03 -3.60
N LEU A 225 -4.10 13.09 -3.17
CA LEU A 225 -5.22 12.45 -3.86
C LEU A 225 -5.99 13.52 -4.63
N GLN A 226 -6.12 13.33 -5.95
CA GLN A 226 -6.75 14.29 -6.85
C GLN A 226 -7.91 13.66 -7.64
N ARG A 227 -8.98 14.43 -7.84
CA ARG A 227 -10.03 14.16 -8.82
C ARG A 227 -9.76 15.01 -10.07
N VAL A 228 -9.91 14.43 -11.24
CA VAL A 228 -9.87 15.13 -12.54
C VAL A 228 -11.23 14.92 -13.21
N THR A 229 -11.80 15.99 -13.75
CA THR A 229 -13.01 15.97 -14.60
C THR A 229 -12.83 16.97 -15.76
N PRO A 230 -13.72 17.02 -16.76
CA PRO A 230 -13.66 18.02 -17.83
C PRO A 230 -13.72 19.48 -17.35
N GLN A 231 -14.19 19.72 -16.12
CA GLN A 231 -14.24 21.04 -15.48
C GLN A 231 -12.91 21.43 -14.81
N GLY A 232 -11.95 20.50 -14.68
CA GLY A 232 -10.63 20.74 -14.11
C GLY A 232 -10.19 19.70 -13.08
N GLN A 233 -9.17 20.05 -12.31
CA GLN A 233 -8.62 19.21 -11.24
C GLN A 233 -9.04 19.75 -9.87
N THR A 234 -9.30 18.84 -8.93
CA THR A 234 -9.56 19.14 -7.52
C THR A 234 -8.68 18.22 -6.66
N THR A 235 -7.80 18.78 -5.85
CA THR A 235 -7.13 18.02 -4.78
C THR A 235 -8.15 17.71 -3.69
N LEU A 236 -8.39 16.44 -3.42
CA LEU A 236 -9.35 15.97 -2.42
C LEU A 236 -8.74 15.96 -1.02
N ALA A 237 -7.48 15.53 -0.89
CA ALA A 237 -6.68 15.60 0.33
C ALA A 237 -5.18 15.39 0.01
N SER A 238 -4.30 15.76 0.93
CA SER A 238 -2.85 15.73 0.77
C SER A 238 -2.12 15.34 2.05
N TYR A 239 -0.98 14.66 1.90
CA TYR A 239 0.00 14.43 2.95
C TYR A 239 1.03 15.59 2.92
N ASN A 240 0.80 16.60 3.77
CA ASN A 240 1.54 17.88 3.78
C ASN A 240 2.91 17.77 4.51
N GLN A 241 3.64 16.69 4.25
CA GLN A 241 4.99 16.41 4.73
C GLN A 241 5.78 15.74 3.61
N VAL A 242 7.12 15.78 3.70
CA VAL A 242 7.99 15.03 2.80
C VAL A 242 7.76 13.53 3.00
N LEU A 243 7.60 12.79 1.89
CA LEU A 243 7.44 11.35 1.88
C LEU A 243 8.64 10.70 1.16
N PRO A 244 9.65 10.21 1.90
CA PRO A 244 10.84 9.61 1.30
C PRO A 244 10.57 8.17 0.88
N LEU A 245 10.46 7.93 -0.44
CA LEU A 245 10.34 6.59 -1.05
C LEU A 245 11.55 6.25 -1.95
N GLU A 246 12.58 7.10 -1.94
CA GLU A 246 13.71 7.01 -2.84
C GLU A 246 14.80 6.06 -2.33
N GLY A 247 15.27 5.17 -3.20
CA GLY A 247 16.37 4.25 -2.93
C GLY A 247 16.13 2.85 -3.51
N ASP A 248 16.61 1.82 -2.81
CA ASP A 248 16.48 0.42 -3.21
C ASP A 248 15.39 -0.35 -2.44
N LYS A 249 14.68 0.32 -1.51
CA LYS A 249 13.53 -0.27 -0.81
C LYS A 249 12.32 -0.30 -1.75
N LEU A 250 11.70 -1.47 -1.90
CA LEU A 250 10.40 -1.62 -2.54
C LEU A 250 9.30 -1.07 -1.61
N HIS A 251 8.48 -0.17 -2.14
CA HIS A 251 7.36 0.45 -1.45
C HIS A 251 6.03 -0.03 -2.05
N LEU A 252 5.01 -0.11 -1.21
CA LEU A 252 3.63 -0.40 -1.61
C LEU A 252 2.78 0.87 -1.44
N ILE A 253 2.27 1.43 -2.53
CA ILE A 253 1.23 2.47 -2.50
C ILE A 253 -0.10 1.80 -2.82
N GLU A 254 -1.13 2.03 -2.01
CA GLU A 254 -2.49 1.57 -2.32
C GLU A 254 -3.48 2.74 -2.33
N LEU A 255 -4.46 2.68 -3.24
CA LEU A 255 -5.66 3.50 -3.21
C LEU A 255 -6.87 2.58 -3.07
N LEU A 256 -7.53 2.63 -1.91
CA LEU A 256 -8.82 2.02 -1.67
C LEU A 256 -9.93 3.05 -1.90
N ARG A 257 -11.01 2.65 -2.59
CA ARG A 257 -12.29 3.37 -2.63
C ARG A 257 -13.44 2.43 -2.27
N ASP A 258 -14.17 2.76 -1.22
CA ASP A 258 -15.28 1.96 -0.71
C ASP A 258 -16.64 2.27 -1.40
N GLY A 259 -17.68 1.52 -1.03
CA GLY A 259 -19.05 1.72 -1.51
C GLY A 259 -19.73 3.04 -1.10
N ALA A 260 -19.18 3.76 -0.12
CA ALA A 260 -19.66 5.08 0.31
C ALA A 260 -18.91 6.24 -0.38
N GLY A 261 -17.93 5.94 -1.24
CA GLY A 261 -17.04 6.92 -1.85
C GLY A 261 -15.96 7.46 -0.92
N THR A 262 -15.72 6.82 0.23
CA THR A 262 -14.53 7.07 1.04
C THR A 262 -13.32 6.56 0.29
N MET A 263 -12.27 7.38 0.23
CA MET A 263 -11.03 7.07 -0.46
C MET A 263 -9.87 7.17 0.52
N THR A 264 -9.08 6.11 0.62
CA THR A 264 -7.90 6.05 1.50
C THR A 264 -6.67 5.72 0.65
N VAL A 265 -5.63 6.54 0.77
CA VAL A 265 -4.31 6.26 0.21
C VAL A 265 -3.38 5.84 1.32
N SER A 266 -2.84 4.63 1.23
CA SER A 266 -1.86 4.08 2.15
C SER A 266 -0.50 3.90 1.47
N VAL A 267 0.56 3.98 2.26
CA VAL A 267 1.94 3.69 1.83
C VAL A 267 2.59 2.80 2.89
N ASP A 268 3.14 1.66 2.45
CA ASP A 268 3.69 0.59 3.30
C ASP A 268 2.73 0.18 4.44
N GLY A 269 1.43 0.13 4.14
CA GLY A 269 0.36 -0.22 5.09
C GLY A 269 -0.13 0.93 5.97
N LYS A 270 0.57 2.06 6.03
CA LYS A 270 0.13 3.25 6.79
C LYS A 270 -0.79 4.12 5.94
N ALA A 271 -2.02 4.38 6.41
CA ALA A 271 -2.89 5.38 5.78
C ALA A 271 -2.28 6.79 5.93
N LEU A 272 -2.07 7.49 4.81
CA LEU A 272 -1.48 8.84 4.79
C LEU A 272 -2.49 9.92 4.39
N VAL A 273 -3.51 9.56 3.60
CA VAL A 273 -4.51 10.49 3.06
C VAL A 273 -5.87 9.81 3.05
N THR A 274 -6.89 10.48 3.59
CA THR A 274 -8.28 10.04 3.50
C THR A 274 -9.16 11.19 3.00
N ALA A 275 -10.08 10.91 2.10
CA ALA A 275 -11.09 11.85 1.60
C ALA A 275 -12.42 11.14 1.35
N LYS A 276 -13.48 11.90 1.07
CA LYS A 276 -14.76 11.35 0.59
C LYS A 276 -15.17 12.08 -0.69
N ASP A 277 -15.37 11.33 -1.77
CA ASP A 277 -15.86 11.87 -3.05
C ASP A 277 -16.78 10.87 -3.77
N THR A 278 -18.01 11.32 -4.02
CA THR A 278 -19.05 10.59 -4.74
C THR A 278 -19.29 11.14 -6.15
N THR A 279 -18.42 12.04 -6.64
CA THR A 279 -18.61 12.77 -7.90
C THR A 279 -18.50 11.84 -9.12
N ILE A 280 -17.56 10.88 -9.09
CA ILE A 280 -17.40 9.88 -10.15
C ILE A 280 -18.17 8.62 -9.74
N THR A 281 -19.34 8.38 -10.34
CA THR A 281 -20.27 7.30 -9.96
C THR A 281 -20.22 6.07 -10.88
N LYS A 282 -19.73 6.22 -12.12
CA LYS A 282 -19.62 5.12 -13.09
C LYS A 282 -18.39 4.22 -12.80
N PRO A 283 -18.36 2.98 -13.32
CA PRO A 283 -17.12 2.21 -13.43
C PRO A 283 -16.06 2.94 -14.27
N PHE A 284 -14.79 2.56 -14.13
CA PHE A 284 -13.67 3.10 -14.89
C PHE A 284 -13.33 2.21 -16.09
N ASP A 285 -12.71 2.81 -17.10
CA ASP A 285 -12.35 2.20 -18.39
C ASP A 285 -10.92 1.66 -18.43
N GLY A 286 -10.08 2.05 -17.48
CA GLY A 286 -8.72 1.54 -17.36
C GLY A 286 -7.92 2.21 -16.25
N LEU A 287 -6.63 1.90 -16.23
CA LEU A 287 -5.63 2.48 -15.34
C LEU A 287 -4.64 3.33 -16.17
N LEU A 288 -4.32 4.52 -15.67
CA LEU A 288 -3.37 5.46 -16.28
C LEU A 288 -2.18 5.68 -15.32
N MET A 289 -0.97 5.75 -15.86
CA MET A 289 0.24 6.14 -15.15
C MET A 289 1.02 7.20 -15.94
N ILE A 290 1.47 8.25 -15.25
CA ILE A 290 2.26 9.34 -15.84
C ILE A 290 3.50 9.60 -14.99
N ASN A 291 4.68 9.53 -15.59
CA ASN A 291 5.94 9.98 -15.02
C ASN A 291 6.27 11.37 -15.59
N SER A 292 6.36 12.42 -14.77
CA SER A 292 6.76 13.77 -15.19
C SER A 292 8.09 14.22 -14.57
N GLY A 293 8.94 13.25 -14.20
CA GLY A 293 10.27 13.47 -13.64
C GLY A 293 10.66 12.34 -12.67
N GLY A 294 11.94 11.95 -12.73
CA GLY A 294 12.50 10.84 -11.98
C GLY A 294 12.44 9.51 -12.75
N ARG A 295 12.99 8.48 -12.09
CA ARG A 295 13.03 7.09 -12.51
C ARG A 295 12.23 6.26 -11.51
N TYR A 296 11.26 5.55 -12.06
CA TYR A 296 10.42 4.62 -11.31
C TYR A 296 10.58 3.22 -11.90
N VAL A 297 10.60 2.23 -11.02
CA VAL A 297 10.54 0.81 -11.37
C VAL A 297 9.27 0.24 -10.74
N ILE A 298 8.31 -0.16 -11.56
CA ILE A 298 7.04 -0.73 -11.12
C ILE A 298 7.19 -2.24 -11.09
N ARG A 299 7.16 -2.83 -9.89
CA ARG A 299 7.30 -4.27 -9.66
C ARG A 299 6.00 -5.02 -9.89
N SER A 300 4.88 -4.45 -9.49
CA SER A 300 3.57 -5.02 -9.76
C SER A 300 2.45 -3.98 -9.66
N VAL A 301 1.36 -4.28 -10.35
CA VAL A 301 0.10 -3.54 -10.35
C VAL A 301 -1.01 -4.54 -10.14
N GLN A 302 -1.80 -4.37 -9.08
CA GLN A 302 -3.02 -5.15 -8.84
C GLN A 302 -4.21 -4.21 -8.75
N ILE A 303 -5.35 -4.62 -9.31
CA ILE A 303 -6.62 -3.95 -9.08
C ILE A 303 -7.65 -5.00 -8.65
N ASP A 304 -8.14 -4.82 -7.43
CA ASP A 304 -9.28 -5.55 -6.89
C ASP A 304 -10.55 -4.68 -7.00
N GLY A 305 -11.71 -5.30 -7.13
CA GLY A 305 -13.01 -4.66 -7.24
C GLY A 305 -14.13 -5.56 -6.76
N THR A 306 -15.36 -5.32 -7.23
CA THR A 306 -16.53 -6.17 -6.94
C THR A 306 -16.95 -6.93 -8.20
N ASN A 307 -17.79 -7.95 -8.00
CA ASN A 307 -18.63 -8.49 -9.08
C ASN A 307 -19.76 -7.50 -9.43
#